data_AF-A0A7S0ISD1-F1
#
_entry.id   AF-A0A7S0ISD1-F1
#
_cell.length_a   1.000
_cell.length_b   1.000
_cell.length_c   1.000
_cell.angle_alpha   90.00
_cell.angle_beta   90.00
_cell.angle_gamma   90.00
#
_symmetry.space_group_name_H-M   'P 1'
#
loop_
_entity.id
_entity.type
_entity.pdbx_description
1 polymer ?
#
loop_
_entity_poly.entity_id
_entity_poly.type
_entity_poly.pdbx_seq_one_letter_code
_entity_poly.pdbx_strand_id
1 'polypeptide(L)'
;GATGVLGDECAIAELENGTVVLNARNYVNQSQLTVHRSIAWSDDGGRTFGPVYFAPTLPDPVVEGSMVSGRYTDPALGVGRPLFFTNPASFVARTNITLKMSVDGAATWTTVHLVQSGCGMYSSVVQFLDGSLGVQWDDAHGGPLAHAAVDNETFVRLVLSKR
;
A
#
# COMPACT_ATOMS: atom_id res chain seq x y z
N GLY A 1 -5.95 -23.15 13.48
CA GLY A 1 -5.68 -22.73 12.10
C GLY A 1 -5.15 -21.33 12.12
N ALA A 2 -3.84 -21.19 11.93
CA ALA A 2 -3.14 -19.99 11.49
C ALA A 2 -1.92 -20.57 10.75
N THR A 3 -2.12 -20.86 9.47
CA THR A 3 -1.12 -21.51 8.61
C THR A 3 -0.27 -20.45 7.93
N GLY A 4 1.03 -20.42 8.26
CA GLY A 4 2.05 -19.72 7.49
C GLY A 4 2.19 -18.25 7.87
N VAL A 5 3.39 -17.88 8.33
CA VAL A 5 3.81 -16.52 8.69
C VAL A 5 3.30 -15.51 7.65
N LEU A 6 2.31 -14.71 8.01
CA LEU A 6 1.77 -13.63 7.17
C LEU A 6 2.71 -12.43 7.24
N GLY A 7 3.92 -12.59 6.71
CA GLY A 7 4.89 -11.50 6.63
C GLY A 7 5.20 -10.85 7.98
N ASP A 8 5.42 -9.54 7.96
CA ASP A 8 5.75 -8.69 9.11
C ASP A 8 4.77 -7.50 9.12
N GLU A 9 5.24 -6.25 9.15
CA GLU A 9 4.46 -5.02 8.99
C GLU A 9 3.36 -5.14 7.93
N CYS A 10 2.12 -4.88 8.35
CA CYS A 10 0.94 -5.05 7.52
C CYS A 10 -0.06 -3.91 7.68
N ALA A 11 -0.86 -3.71 6.64
CA ALA A 11 -2.02 -2.84 6.63
C ALA A 11 -3.27 -3.66 6.31
N ILE A 12 -4.41 -3.25 6.89
CA ILE A 12 -5.69 -3.93 6.73
C ILE A 12 -6.74 -2.91 6.26
N ALA A 13 -7.59 -3.31 5.31
CA ALA A 13 -8.72 -2.51 4.87
C ALA A 13 -9.97 -3.39 4.65
N GLU A 14 -11.14 -2.81 4.89
CA GLU A 14 -12.43 -3.46 4.66
C GLU A 14 -13.03 -3.00 3.32
N LEU A 15 -13.41 -3.97 2.48
CA LEU A 15 -14.11 -3.76 1.22
C LEU A 15 -15.60 -3.44 1.45
N GLU A 16 -16.32 -3.05 0.40
CA GLU A 16 -17.74 -2.72 0.50
C GLU A 16 -18.64 -3.93 0.83
N ASN A 17 -18.22 -5.12 0.42
CA ASN A 17 -18.93 -6.36 0.72
C ASN A 17 -18.61 -6.93 2.12
N GLY A 18 -17.82 -6.23 2.94
CA GLY A 18 -17.40 -6.68 4.28
C GLY A 18 -16.17 -7.61 4.31
N THR A 19 -15.63 -8.01 3.15
CA THR A 19 -14.36 -8.75 3.11
C THR A 19 -13.23 -7.87 3.64
N VAL A 20 -12.42 -8.42 4.54
CA VAL A 20 -11.23 -7.77 5.10
C VAL A 20 -10.00 -8.20 4.30
N VAL A 21 -9.24 -7.23 3.80
CA VAL A 21 -8.00 -7.44 3.06
C VAL A 21 -6.82 -7.14 3.98
N LEU A 22 -5.89 -8.08 4.09
CA LEU A 22 -4.59 -7.91 4.71
C LEU A 22 -3.53 -7.75 3.61
N ASN A 23 -2.67 -6.76 3.75
CA ASN A 23 -1.53 -6.49 2.87
C ASN A 23 -0.26 -6.36 3.71
N ALA A 24 0.65 -7.33 3.58
CA ALA A 24 1.83 -7.45 4.44
C ALA A 24 3.15 -7.39 3.68
N ARG A 25 4.16 -6.89 4.38
CA ARG A 25 5.57 -7.00 4.02
C ARG A 25 5.95 -8.48 3.99
N ASN A 26 6.38 -8.97 2.84
CA ASN A 26 6.70 -10.39 2.65
C ASN A 26 8.20 -10.65 2.87
N TYR A 27 8.58 -11.77 3.49
CA TYR A 27 9.96 -12.30 3.58
C TYR A 27 10.10 -13.71 2.99
N VAL A 28 8.99 -14.32 2.58
CA VAL A 28 8.89 -15.71 2.15
C VAL A 28 9.08 -15.81 0.64
N ASN A 29 9.83 -16.82 0.20
CA ASN A 29 10.08 -17.14 -1.22
C ASN A 29 10.62 -15.96 -2.04
N GLN A 30 11.42 -15.09 -1.43
CA GLN A 30 12.03 -13.99 -2.13
C GLN A 30 13.18 -14.46 -3.03
N SER A 31 13.16 -14.01 -4.29
CA SER A 31 14.35 -13.85 -5.12
C SER A 31 14.55 -12.36 -5.38
N GLN A 32 15.77 -11.90 -5.67
CA GLN A 32 16.04 -10.49 -6.00
C GLN A 32 15.23 -9.95 -7.20
N LEU A 33 14.57 -10.83 -7.96
CA LEU A 33 13.75 -10.50 -9.12
C LEU A 33 12.24 -10.53 -8.84
N THR A 34 11.80 -10.90 -7.63
CA THR A 34 10.38 -11.15 -7.32
C THR A 34 9.99 -10.79 -5.88
N VAL A 35 10.35 -9.60 -5.41
CA VAL A 35 9.93 -9.14 -4.07
C VAL A 35 8.61 -8.35 -4.16
N HIS A 36 7.54 -8.90 -3.59
CA HIS A 36 6.18 -8.40 -3.71
C HIS A 36 5.45 -8.41 -2.36
N ARG A 37 4.38 -7.60 -2.25
CA ARG A 37 3.45 -7.67 -1.11
C ARG A 37 2.75 -9.03 -1.04
N SER A 38 2.50 -9.49 0.18
CA SER A 38 1.62 -10.63 0.47
C SER A 38 0.22 -10.14 0.78
N ILE A 39 -0.79 -10.63 0.07
CA ILE A 39 -2.20 -10.31 0.27
C ILE A 39 -2.94 -11.55 0.78
N ALA A 40 -3.86 -11.36 1.71
CA ALA A 40 -4.82 -12.37 2.10
C ALA A 40 -6.18 -11.74 2.37
N TRP A 41 -7.25 -12.52 2.17
CA TRP A 41 -8.62 -12.07 2.38
C TRP A 41 -9.26 -12.85 3.52
N SER A 42 -10.16 -12.18 4.22
CA SER A 42 -10.97 -12.74 5.29
C SER A 42 -12.43 -12.38 5.05
N ASP A 43 -13.29 -13.40 5.08
CA ASP A 43 -14.74 -13.27 4.95
C ASP A 43 -15.46 -13.38 6.30
N ASP A 44 -14.71 -13.39 7.41
CA ASP A 44 -15.22 -13.54 8.78
C ASP A 44 -14.79 -12.40 9.71
N GLY A 45 -14.55 -11.21 9.13
CA GLY A 45 -14.19 -10.00 9.88
C GLY A 45 -12.76 -10.01 10.43
N GLY A 46 -11.84 -10.72 9.77
CA GLY A 46 -10.43 -10.80 10.15
C GLY A 46 -10.11 -11.90 11.16
N ARG A 47 -11.04 -12.82 11.46
CA ARG A 47 -10.80 -13.93 12.39
C ARG A 47 -9.91 -15.00 11.76
N THR A 48 -10.15 -15.32 10.50
CA THR A 48 -9.32 -16.21 9.70
C THR A 48 -9.04 -15.58 8.33
N PHE A 49 -7.86 -15.84 7.80
CA PHE A 49 -7.45 -15.42 6.47
C PHE A 49 -7.25 -16.64 5.58
N GLY A 50 -7.67 -16.53 4.33
CA GLY A 50 -7.45 -17.53 3.30
C GLY A 50 -5.97 -17.66 2.89
N PRO A 51 -5.68 -18.43 1.84
CA PRO A 51 -4.33 -18.59 1.31
C PRO A 51 -3.67 -17.26 0.93
N VAL A 52 -2.35 -17.18 1.10
CA VAL A 52 -1.56 -16.00 0.73
C VAL A 52 -1.42 -15.89 -0.79
N TYR A 53 -1.71 -14.70 -1.32
CA TYR A 53 -1.43 -14.29 -2.68
C TYR A 53 -0.23 -13.35 -2.73
N PHE A 54 0.79 -13.68 -3.53
CA PHE A 54 1.92 -12.79 -3.78
C PHE A 54 1.59 -11.91 -4.98
N ALA A 55 1.32 -10.62 -4.75
CA ALA A 55 0.74 -9.72 -5.75
C ALA A 55 1.80 -9.21 -6.76
N PRO A 56 1.86 -9.71 -8.02
CA PRO A 56 2.91 -9.39 -8.97
C PRO A 56 2.94 -7.89 -9.37
N THR A 57 1.81 -7.21 -9.22
CA THR A 57 1.62 -5.78 -9.50
C THR A 57 2.00 -4.87 -8.33
N LEU A 58 2.41 -5.45 -7.19
CA LEU A 58 2.86 -4.73 -6.01
C LEU A 58 4.32 -5.07 -5.67
N PRO A 59 5.30 -4.53 -6.42
CA PRO A 59 6.71 -4.61 -6.04
C PRO A 59 6.92 -4.00 -4.66
N ASP A 60 7.73 -4.66 -3.84
CA ASP A 60 8.03 -4.25 -2.47
C ASP A 60 9.46 -4.63 -2.09
N PRO A 61 10.35 -3.69 -1.75
CA PRO A 61 11.74 -3.97 -1.39
C PRO A 61 11.89 -4.33 0.10
N VAL A 62 10.92 -5.08 0.65
CA VAL A 62 10.90 -5.54 2.05
C VAL A 62 10.83 -4.36 3.02
N VAL A 63 9.72 -3.65 2.97
CA VAL A 63 9.48 -2.40 3.71
C VAL A 63 8.01 -2.29 4.13
N GLU A 64 7.71 -1.37 5.04
CA GLU A 64 6.33 -1.01 5.37
C GLU A 64 5.57 -0.48 4.14
N GLY A 65 4.25 -0.62 4.18
CA GLY A 65 3.38 0.04 3.23
C GLY A 65 1.98 0.18 3.81
N SER A 66 1.33 1.30 3.50
CA SER A 66 0.06 1.70 4.09
C SER A 66 -1.10 1.55 3.11
N MET A 67 -2.26 1.13 3.61
CA MET A 67 -3.47 0.85 2.81
C MET A 67 -4.71 1.42 3.46
N VAL A 68 -5.58 2.05 2.66
CA VAL A 68 -6.90 2.53 3.10
C VAL A 68 -8.00 2.21 2.10
N SER A 69 -9.23 2.08 2.62
CA SER A 69 -10.45 1.98 1.81
C SER A 69 -10.92 3.38 1.39
N GLY A 70 -11.17 3.57 0.10
CA GLY A 70 -11.67 4.79 -0.52
C GLY A 70 -13.15 5.00 -0.23
N ARG A 71 -13.50 5.38 1.00
CA ARG A 71 -14.89 5.60 1.45
C ARG A 71 -15.54 6.84 0.85
N TYR A 72 -14.76 7.85 0.50
CA TYR A 72 -15.22 9.17 0.05
C TYR A 72 -14.83 9.45 -1.41
N THR A 73 -14.78 8.42 -2.25
CA THR A 73 -14.47 8.59 -3.67
C THR A 73 -15.55 9.38 -4.40
N ASP A 74 -15.12 10.31 -5.26
CA ASP A 74 -16.01 11.05 -6.13
C ASP A 74 -16.71 10.06 -7.09
N PRO A 75 -18.06 9.97 -7.08
CA PRO A 75 -18.81 9.12 -8.01
C PRO A 75 -18.47 9.40 -9.48
N ALA A 76 -18.04 10.62 -9.80
CA ALA A 76 -17.59 10.98 -11.14
C ALA A 76 -16.38 10.16 -11.59
N LEU A 77 -15.57 9.58 -10.69
CA LEU A 77 -14.47 8.67 -11.03
C LEU A 77 -14.98 7.31 -11.57
N GLY A 78 -16.18 6.88 -11.19
CA GLY A 78 -16.79 5.64 -11.67
C GLY A 78 -16.13 4.35 -11.18
N VAL A 79 -15.40 4.40 -10.05
CA VAL A 79 -14.61 3.27 -9.51
C VAL A 79 -15.19 2.66 -8.23
N GLY A 80 -16.32 3.15 -7.72
CA GLY A 80 -16.90 2.68 -6.46
C GLY A 80 -15.99 2.99 -5.25
N ARG A 81 -15.81 2.03 -4.35
CA ARG A 81 -14.93 2.13 -3.16
C ARG A 81 -13.60 1.37 -3.39
N PRO A 82 -12.61 1.97 -4.07
CA PRO A 82 -11.32 1.34 -4.31
C PRO A 82 -10.50 1.21 -3.03
N LEU A 83 -9.42 0.45 -3.11
CA LEU A 83 -8.33 0.51 -2.14
C LEU A 83 -7.22 1.42 -2.65
N PHE A 84 -6.62 2.20 -1.76
CA PHE A 84 -5.41 2.97 -2.02
C PHE A 84 -4.26 2.39 -1.21
N PHE A 85 -3.09 2.27 -1.82
CA PHE A 85 -1.90 1.73 -1.20
C PHE A 85 -0.68 2.58 -1.53
N THR A 86 0.21 2.74 -0.55
CA THR A 86 1.50 3.42 -0.76
C THR A 86 2.65 2.58 -0.25
N ASN A 87 3.71 2.52 -1.05
CA ASN A 87 5.02 1.95 -0.69
C ASN A 87 6.11 2.47 -1.65
N PRO A 88 7.39 2.25 -1.34
CA PRO A 88 8.47 2.31 -2.33
C PRO A 88 8.26 1.21 -3.38
N ALA A 89 7.81 1.58 -4.58
CA ALA A 89 7.36 0.63 -5.60
C ALA A 89 8.54 0.10 -6.44
N SER A 90 9.35 -0.78 -5.84
CA SER A 90 10.59 -1.27 -6.42
C SER A 90 10.87 -2.71 -5.99
N PHE A 91 11.53 -3.50 -6.85
CA PHE A 91 11.92 -4.88 -6.55
C PHE A 91 13.26 -4.98 -5.80
N VAL A 92 14.05 -3.90 -5.79
CA VAL A 92 15.47 -3.97 -5.45
C VAL A 92 15.88 -3.06 -4.30
N ALA A 93 15.23 -1.91 -4.16
CA ALA A 93 15.64 -0.88 -3.19
C ALA A 93 14.45 -0.03 -2.77
N ARG A 94 14.54 0.57 -1.58
CA ARG A 94 13.55 1.51 -1.03
C ARG A 94 13.59 2.84 -1.80
N THR A 95 12.95 2.81 -2.96
CA THR A 95 12.88 3.93 -3.88
C THR A 95 11.49 4.07 -4.48
N ASN A 96 11.19 5.29 -4.92
CA ASN A 96 9.98 5.65 -5.65
C ASN A 96 8.69 5.42 -4.85
N ILE A 97 8.47 6.23 -3.80
CA ILE A 97 7.20 6.24 -3.06
C ILE A 97 6.07 6.48 -4.06
N THR A 98 5.17 5.52 -4.16
CA THR A 98 4.14 5.50 -5.20
C THR A 98 2.78 5.24 -4.57
N LEU A 99 1.79 6.01 -5.01
CA LEU A 99 0.38 5.76 -4.73
C LEU A 99 -0.20 4.83 -5.80
N LYS A 100 -0.80 3.73 -5.37
CA LYS A 100 -1.46 2.72 -6.21
C LYS A 100 -2.92 2.58 -5.81
N MET A 101 -3.75 2.13 -6.74
CA MET A 101 -5.19 1.92 -6.54
C MET A 101 -5.61 0.53 -7.05
N SER A 102 -6.48 -0.13 -6.30
CA SER A 102 -7.18 -1.34 -6.74
C SER A 102 -8.70 -1.10 -6.73
N VAL A 103 -9.37 -1.53 -7.79
CA VAL A 103 -10.83 -1.45 -7.95
C VAL A 103 -11.50 -2.83 -7.96
N ASP A 104 -10.71 -3.89 -7.78
CA ASP A 104 -11.10 -5.30 -7.90
C ASP A 104 -10.77 -6.09 -6.63
N GLY A 105 -10.80 -5.40 -5.47
CA GLY A 105 -10.63 -6.04 -4.17
C GLY A 105 -9.21 -6.51 -3.87
N ALA A 106 -8.19 -5.74 -4.27
CA ALA A 106 -6.75 -6.02 -4.13
C ALA A 106 -6.18 -7.09 -5.07
N ALA A 107 -6.94 -7.58 -6.05
CA ALA A 107 -6.43 -8.55 -7.02
C ALA A 107 -5.42 -7.92 -7.99
N THR A 108 -5.68 -6.71 -8.47
CA THR A 108 -4.75 -5.94 -9.32
C THR A 108 -4.61 -4.50 -8.85
N TRP A 109 -3.46 -3.90 -9.17
CA TRP A 109 -3.09 -2.57 -8.72
C TRP A 109 -2.59 -1.71 -9.88
N THR A 110 -3.15 -0.51 -10.00
CA THR A 110 -2.75 0.49 -10.99
C THR A 110 -2.00 1.63 -10.29
N THR A 111 -0.88 2.05 -10.88
CA THR A 111 -0.17 3.25 -10.41
C THR A 111 -1.00 4.50 -10.67
N VAL A 112 -1.28 5.27 -9.61
CA VAL A 112 -2.02 6.53 -9.67
C VAL A 112 -1.05 7.72 -9.76
N HIS A 113 -0.04 7.73 -8.88
CA HIS A 113 0.87 8.87 -8.75
C HIS A 113 2.22 8.44 -8.20
N LEU A 114 3.31 8.97 -8.76
CA LEU A 114 4.64 8.89 -8.16
C LEU A 114 4.76 10.05 -7.17
N VAL A 115 4.72 9.76 -5.87
CA VAL A 115 4.74 10.76 -4.80
C VAL A 115 6.13 11.36 -4.66
N GLN A 116 7.15 10.50 -4.65
CA GLN A 116 8.55 10.91 -4.61
C GLN A 116 9.39 9.98 -5.48
N SER A 117 10.23 10.55 -6.34
CA SER A 117 11.29 9.82 -7.03
C SER A 117 12.54 9.68 -6.14
N GLY A 118 13.31 8.60 -6.31
CA GLY A 118 14.54 8.40 -5.54
C GLY A 118 14.29 7.69 -4.22
N CYS A 119 15.17 7.88 -3.23
CA CYS A 119 15.05 7.17 -1.95
C CYS A 119 13.76 7.55 -1.22
N GLY A 120 13.16 6.59 -0.53
CA GLY A 120 12.00 6.82 0.32
C GLY A 120 11.71 5.57 1.13
N MET A 121 11.34 5.75 2.39
CA MET A 121 11.28 4.67 3.37
C MET A 121 9.82 4.30 3.67
N TYR A 122 9.33 4.62 4.86
CA TYR A 122 7.99 4.26 5.30
C TYR A 122 7.02 5.31 4.77
N SER A 123 5.76 4.94 4.60
CA SER A 123 4.75 5.84 4.05
C SER A 123 3.36 5.53 4.59
N SER A 124 2.59 6.57 4.90
CA SER A 124 1.22 6.47 5.37
C SER A 124 0.27 7.17 4.41
N VAL A 125 -0.88 6.54 4.13
CA VAL A 125 -1.96 7.15 3.34
C VAL A 125 -3.24 7.25 4.17
N VAL A 126 -3.93 8.37 4.01
CA VAL A 126 -5.26 8.62 4.58
C VAL A 126 -6.18 9.22 3.52
N GLN A 127 -7.50 9.07 3.69
CA GLN A 127 -8.49 9.76 2.86
C GLN A 127 -9.25 10.81 3.67
N PHE A 128 -9.41 11.99 3.10
CA PHE A 128 -10.22 13.07 3.66
C PHE A 128 -11.69 12.97 3.21
N LEU A 129 -12.59 13.69 3.90
CA LEU A 129 -14.03 13.68 3.62
C LEU A 129 -14.40 14.23 2.23
N ASP A 130 -13.54 15.07 1.65
CA ASP A 130 -13.70 15.60 0.30
C ASP A 130 -13.14 14.66 -0.79
N GLY A 131 -12.76 13.44 -0.41
CA GLY A 131 -12.26 12.40 -1.32
C GLY A 131 -10.79 12.52 -1.69
N SER A 132 -10.13 13.64 -1.34
CA SER A 132 -8.68 13.77 -1.51
C SER A 132 -7.92 12.81 -0.61
N LEU A 133 -6.69 12.48 -1.00
CA LEU A 133 -5.78 11.61 -0.28
C LEU A 133 -4.65 12.42 0.34
N GLY A 134 -4.33 12.14 1.60
CA GLY A 134 -3.09 12.59 2.24
C GLY A 134 -2.08 11.46 2.19
N VAL A 135 -0.85 11.76 1.76
CA VAL A 135 0.27 10.82 1.82
C VAL A 135 1.40 11.47 2.60
N GLN A 136 1.86 10.81 3.66
CA GLN A 136 3.08 11.14 4.40
C GLN A 136 4.13 10.07 4.12
N TRP A 137 5.41 10.45 4.08
CA TRP A 137 6.51 9.49 3.93
C TRP A 137 7.81 10.04 4.53
N ASP A 138 8.68 9.11 4.93
CA ASP A 138 10.08 9.39 5.27
C ASP A 138 10.88 9.47 3.96
N ASP A 139 11.34 10.67 3.66
CA ASP A 139 12.01 11.02 2.41
C ASP A 139 13.50 10.64 2.38
N ALA A 140 14.00 10.10 3.50
CA ALA A 140 15.39 9.71 3.71
C ALA A 140 16.41 10.84 3.49
N HIS A 141 16.12 12.08 3.92
CA HIS A 141 17.05 13.22 3.89
C HIS A 141 18.52 12.81 4.19
N GLY A 142 19.37 12.82 3.16
CA GLY A 142 20.80 12.48 3.28
C GLY A 142 21.17 11.00 3.08
N GLY A 143 20.20 10.13 2.80
CA GLY A 143 20.41 8.73 2.38
C GLY A 143 19.77 7.69 3.30
N PRO A 144 19.82 6.41 2.90
CA PRO A 144 19.04 5.32 3.54
C PRO A 144 19.52 4.92 4.95
N LEU A 145 20.60 5.53 5.45
CA LEU A 145 21.18 5.28 6.78
C LEU A 145 20.92 6.40 7.79
N ALA A 146 20.34 7.52 7.35
CA ALA A 146 19.83 8.51 8.29
C ALA A 146 18.64 7.88 9.02
N HIS A 147 18.70 7.77 10.35
CA HIS A 147 17.59 7.25 11.14
C HIS A 147 16.33 8.11 10.93
N ALA A 148 15.14 7.49 11.06
CA ALA A 148 13.87 8.19 11.02
C ALA A 148 13.91 9.40 11.97
N ALA A 149 13.87 10.59 11.38
CA ALA A 149 13.84 11.87 12.06
C ALA A 149 12.61 12.62 11.57
N VAL A 150 11.99 13.41 12.47
CA VAL A 150 10.80 14.22 12.12
C VAL A 150 11.09 15.15 10.94
N ASP A 151 12.34 15.60 10.80
CA ASP A 151 12.75 16.46 9.70
C ASP A 151 12.71 15.75 8.33
N ASN A 152 12.71 14.41 8.29
CA ASN A 152 12.59 13.63 7.05
C ASN A 152 11.14 13.41 6.62
N GLU A 153 10.17 13.78 7.46
CA GLU A 153 8.76 13.48 7.21
C GLU A 153 8.16 14.52 6.27
N THR A 154 7.85 14.08 5.05
CA THR A 154 7.21 14.91 4.02
C THR A 154 5.75 14.52 3.86
N PHE A 155 4.93 15.47 3.41
CA PHE A 155 3.50 15.26 3.19
C PHE A 155 3.01 15.91 1.89
N VAL A 156 2.07 15.25 1.21
CA VAL A 156 1.32 15.81 0.09
C VAL A 156 -0.17 15.49 0.22
N ARG A 157 -1.00 16.41 -0.25
CA ARG A 157 -2.43 16.18 -0.45
C ARG A 157 -2.74 16.10 -1.93
N LEU A 158 -3.38 15.00 -2.36
CA LEU A 158 -3.67 14.67 -3.75
C LEU A 158 -5.17 14.67 -3.98
N VAL A 159 -5.62 15.40 -5.00
CA VAL A 159 -7.01 15.35 -5.47
C VAL A 159 -7.08 14.41 -6.66
N LEU A 160 -7.95 13.40 -6.59
CA LEU A 160 -8.17 12.48 -7.70
C LEU A 160 -9.15 13.12 -8.69
N SER A 161 -8.81 13.09 -9.97
CA SER A 161 -9.70 13.49 -11.05
C SER A 161 -9.70 12.44 -12.15
N LYS A 162 -10.79 12.35 -12.92
CA LYS A 162 -10.74 11.65 -14.21
C LYS A 162 -9.70 12.33 -15.10
N ARG A 163 -8.92 11.53 -15.80
CA ARG A 163 -8.10 12.01 -16.91
C ARG A 163 -8.98 12.31 -18.11
#